data_AF-A0A3C1YBF1-F1
#
_entry.id   AF-A0A3C1YBF1-F1
#
_cell.length_a   1.000
_cell.length_b   1.000
_cell.length_c   1.000
_cell.angle_alpha   90.00
_cell.angle_beta   90.00
_cell.angle_gamma   90.00
#
_symmetry.space_group_name_H-M   'P 1'
#
loop_
_entity.id
_entity.type
_entity.pdbx_description
1 polymer ?
#
loop_
_entity_poly.entity_id
_entity_poly.type
_entity_poly.pdbx_seq_one_letter_code
_entity_poly.pdbx_strand_id
1 'polypeptide(L)'
;FGTDDANTCVYLPIFCSVTKAPAQLAKGDINTFSWDSNFWVNNVVANQAYNRYSQMIRDIRRVQTALEDSIATDVRVAIEQLPEFDAELQAQLTQDLADIWAQKATDSYRRLAEFLFVKFMDGNIKKTDENGNFIKDEYGTPVYPDFGGYDDPRYFRNIVRETGDRLRVRPIEY
;
A
#
# COMPACT_ATOMS: atom_id res chain seq x y z
N PHE A 1 -14.69 -2.11 -6.43
CA PHE A 1 -13.97 -3.36 -6.75
C PHE A 1 -12.56 -3.28 -6.17
N GLY A 2 -12.09 -4.31 -5.47
CA GLY A 2 -10.73 -4.37 -4.91
C GLY A 2 -10.08 -5.70 -5.25
N THR A 3 -8.76 -5.72 -5.38
CA THR A 3 -7.98 -6.93 -5.68
C THR A 3 -7.03 -7.26 -4.55
N ASP A 4 -6.81 -8.57 -4.30
CA ASP A 4 -5.92 -9.08 -3.25
C ASP A 4 -6.43 -8.84 -1.80
N ASP A 5 -5.62 -8.29 -0.90
CA ASP A 5 -5.95 -8.09 0.50
C ASP A 5 -6.91 -6.91 0.68
N ALA A 6 -8.15 -7.22 1.11
CA ALA A 6 -9.23 -6.26 1.37
C ALA A 6 -8.87 -5.16 2.39
N ASN A 7 -7.87 -5.40 3.23
CA ASN A 7 -7.42 -4.48 4.25
C ASN A 7 -6.44 -3.43 3.70
N THR A 8 -5.69 -3.75 2.64
CA THR A 8 -4.63 -2.87 2.10
C THR A 8 -4.85 -2.44 0.67
N CYS A 9 -5.79 -3.02 -0.08
CA CYS A 9 -6.10 -2.62 -1.45
C CYS A 9 -6.99 -1.36 -1.53
N VAL A 10 -6.96 -0.67 -2.67
CA VAL A 10 -7.88 0.45 -2.95
C VAL A 10 -9.17 -0.06 -3.57
N TYR A 11 -10.30 0.41 -3.08
CA TYR A 11 -11.59 0.14 -3.71
C TYR A 11 -11.85 1.08 -4.90
N LEU A 12 -11.82 0.51 -6.09
CA LEU A 12 -12.03 1.22 -7.36
C LEU A 12 -13.51 1.32 -7.74
N PRO A 13 -13.94 2.43 -8.36
CA PRO A 13 -15.30 2.60 -8.85
C PRO A 13 -15.46 1.89 -10.19
N ILE A 14 -16.22 0.79 -10.21
CA ILE A 14 -16.57 0.07 -11.43
C ILE A 14 -18.10 0.11 -11.57
N PHE A 15 -18.58 0.79 -12.61
CA PHE A 15 -20.00 1.03 -12.86
C PHE A 15 -20.60 -0.09 -13.71
N CYS A 16 -21.91 -0.33 -13.59
CA CYS A 16 -22.60 -1.36 -14.39
C CYS A 16 -22.62 -1.05 -15.91
N SER A 17 -22.38 0.20 -16.30
CA SER A 17 -22.29 0.67 -17.68
C SER A 17 -20.90 0.48 -18.31
N VAL A 18 -19.90 0.07 -17.53
CA VAL A 18 -18.56 -0.26 -18.02
C VAL A 18 -18.65 -1.50 -18.92
N THR A 19 -18.17 -1.40 -20.16
CA THR A 19 -18.28 -2.47 -21.17
C THR A 19 -16.96 -3.21 -21.40
N LYS A 20 -15.83 -2.60 -21.01
CA LYS A 20 -14.49 -3.20 -21.07
C LYS A 20 -13.84 -3.11 -19.70
N ALA A 21 -13.13 -4.17 -19.29
CA ALA A 21 -12.32 -4.12 -18.08
C ALA A 21 -11.21 -3.08 -18.25
N PRO A 22 -11.00 -2.17 -17.28
CA PRO A 22 -9.84 -1.27 -17.29
C PRO A 22 -8.53 -2.04 -17.45
N ALA A 23 -7.57 -1.47 -18.18
CA ALA A 23 -6.35 -2.17 -18.59
C ALA A 23 -5.57 -2.81 -17.43
N GLN A 24 -5.50 -2.12 -16.28
CA GLN A 24 -4.81 -2.59 -15.09
C GLN A 24 -5.56 -3.72 -14.36
N LEU A 25 -6.88 -3.82 -14.56
CA LEU A 25 -7.74 -4.87 -13.99
C LEU A 25 -7.93 -6.06 -14.94
N ALA A 26 -7.66 -5.88 -16.23
CA ALA A 26 -7.82 -6.92 -17.24
C ALA A 26 -6.73 -8.02 -17.20
N LYS A 27 -5.59 -7.75 -16.54
CA LYS A 27 -4.45 -8.68 -16.44
C LYS A 27 -4.64 -9.67 -15.29
N GLY A 28 -5.18 -10.85 -15.59
CA GLY A 28 -5.53 -11.90 -14.62
C GLY A 28 -4.58 -13.11 -14.53
N ASP A 29 -3.38 -13.05 -15.11
CA ASP A 29 -2.40 -14.14 -14.98
C ASP A 29 -1.78 -14.15 -13.58
N ILE A 30 -2.16 -15.16 -12.78
CA ILE A 30 -1.70 -15.36 -11.40
C ILE A 30 -0.34 -16.04 -11.28
N ASN A 31 0.28 -16.44 -12.39
CA ASN A 31 1.60 -17.08 -12.40
C ASN A 31 2.68 -16.23 -13.11
N THR A 32 2.28 -15.15 -13.80
CA THR A 32 3.22 -14.21 -14.44
C THR A 32 3.09 -12.82 -13.83
N PHE A 33 4.12 -12.40 -13.10
CA PHE A 33 4.16 -11.08 -12.47
C PHE A 33 4.14 -9.94 -13.51
N SER A 34 3.36 -8.90 -13.23
CA SER A 34 3.34 -7.68 -14.04
C SER A 34 3.09 -6.44 -13.18
N TRP A 35 3.99 -5.45 -13.29
CA TRP A 35 3.82 -4.14 -12.64
C TRP A 35 2.61 -3.36 -13.15
N ASP A 36 2.03 -3.73 -14.28
CA ASP A 36 0.83 -3.12 -14.85
C ASP A 36 -0.47 -3.78 -14.37
N SER A 37 -0.38 -4.92 -13.67
CA SER A 37 -1.56 -5.57 -13.10
C SER A 37 -1.82 -5.02 -11.71
N ASN A 38 -3.00 -4.44 -11.50
CA ASN A 38 -3.43 -3.94 -10.20
C ASN A 38 -3.36 -5.04 -9.11
N PHE A 39 -3.72 -6.27 -9.48
CA PHE A 39 -3.65 -7.44 -8.60
C PHE A 39 -2.22 -7.66 -8.08
N TRP A 40 -1.23 -7.69 -8.97
CA TRP A 40 0.16 -7.92 -8.60
C TRP A 40 0.75 -6.76 -7.79
N VAL A 41 0.42 -5.52 -8.16
CA VAL A 41 0.89 -4.35 -7.43
C VAL A 41 0.34 -4.33 -6.00
N ASN A 42 -0.94 -4.61 -5.80
CA ASN A 42 -1.53 -4.73 -4.46
C ASN A 42 -0.88 -5.85 -3.66
N ASN A 43 -0.62 -7.00 -4.30
CA ASN A 43 0.10 -8.11 -3.68
C ASN A 43 1.50 -7.70 -3.19
N VAL A 44 2.25 -6.91 -3.96
CA VAL A 44 3.57 -6.44 -3.54
C VAL A 44 3.47 -5.58 -2.28
N VAL A 45 2.49 -4.67 -2.22
CA VAL A 45 2.27 -3.83 -1.03
C VAL A 45 1.86 -4.68 0.18
N ALA A 46 0.88 -5.57 0.02
CA ALA A 46 0.39 -6.45 1.09
C ALA A 46 1.50 -7.38 1.63
N ASN A 47 2.23 -8.05 0.73
CA ASN A 47 3.30 -8.97 1.12
C ASN A 47 4.45 -8.28 1.85
N GLN A 48 4.81 -7.05 1.46
CA GLN A 48 5.80 -6.27 2.21
C GLN A 48 5.31 -6.00 3.65
N ALA A 49 4.02 -5.72 3.81
CA ALA A 49 3.43 -5.39 5.10
C ALA A 49 3.24 -6.59 6.04
N TYR A 50 3.04 -7.81 5.55
CA TYR A 50 2.67 -8.95 6.41
C TYR A 50 3.59 -9.18 7.61
N ASN A 51 4.90 -9.01 7.43
CA ASN A 51 5.87 -9.24 8.51
C ASN A 51 6.10 -8.02 9.41
N ARG A 52 5.67 -6.82 8.99
CA ARG A 52 5.93 -5.54 9.66
C ARG A 52 4.73 -4.62 9.59
N TYR A 53 3.55 -5.20 9.79
CA TYR A 53 2.27 -4.54 9.53
C TYR A 53 2.11 -3.27 10.38
N SER A 54 2.45 -3.36 11.67
CA SER A 54 2.49 -2.23 12.62
C SER A 54 3.31 -1.05 12.13
N GLN A 55 4.41 -1.31 11.43
CA GLN A 55 5.31 -0.28 10.92
C GLN A 55 4.81 0.32 9.61
N MET A 56 4.28 -0.51 8.70
CA MET A 56 3.94 -0.10 7.33
C MET A 56 2.51 0.39 7.16
N ILE A 57 1.56 -0.06 7.99
CA ILE A 57 0.12 0.20 7.76
C ILE A 57 -0.22 1.68 7.73
N ARG A 58 0.46 2.52 8.52
CA ARG A 58 0.19 3.97 8.53
C ARG A 58 0.51 4.61 7.17
N ASP A 59 1.63 4.22 6.55
CA ASP A 59 2.02 4.71 5.23
C ASP A 59 1.05 4.21 4.14
N ILE A 60 0.64 2.94 4.22
CA ILE A 60 -0.35 2.35 3.32
C ILE A 60 -1.69 3.10 3.42
N ARG A 61 -2.20 3.27 4.65
CA ARG A 61 -3.49 3.95 4.88
C ARG A 61 -3.50 5.38 4.40
N ARG A 62 -2.38 6.11 4.52
CA ARG A 62 -2.28 7.47 4.02
C ARG A 62 -2.54 7.53 2.52
N VAL A 63 -1.92 6.65 1.73
CA VAL A 63 -2.11 6.60 0.27
C VAL A 63 -3.49 6.06 -0.09
N GLN A 64 -3.92 4.99 0.57
CA GLN A 64 -5.24 4.38 0.35
C GLN A 64 -6.37 5.38 0.59
N THR A 65 -6.38 6.03 1.75
CA THR A 65 -7.43 6.99 2.15
C THR A 65 -7.45 8.17 1.19
N ALA A 66 -6.29 8.72 0.82
CA ALA A 66 -6.23 9.83 -0.13
C ALA A 66 -6.80 9.46 -1.52
N LEU A 67 -6.56 8.23 -1.99
CA LEU A 67 -7.14 7.73 -3.24
C LEU A 67 -8.65 7.52 -3.10
N GLU A 68 -9.11 6.87 -2.05
CA GLU A 68 -10.53 6.57 -1.83
C GLU A 68 -11.37 7.82 -1.60
N ASP A 69 -10.87 8.82 -0.87
CA ASP A 69 -11.52 10.12 -0.68
C ASP A 69 -11.66 10.89 -2.00
N SER A 70 -10.62 10.82 -2.84
CA SER A 70 -10.64 11.45 -4.17
C SER A 70 -11.60 10.72 -5.11
N ILE A 71 -11.60 9.38 -5.09
CA ILE A 71 -12.58 8.56 -5.81
C ILE A 71 -14.00 8.92 -5.39
N ALA A 72 -14.27 9.00 -4.08
CA ALA A 72 -15.59 9.33 -3.57
C ALA A 72 -16.05 10.73 -4.03
N THR A 73 -15.12 11.68 -4.14
CA THR A 73 -15.40 13.01 -4.69
C THR A 73 -15.75 12.96 -6.17
N ASP A 74 -14.94 12.30 -6.99
CA ASP A 74 -15.20 12.20 -8.43
C ASP A 74 -16.48 11.40 -8.74
N VAL A 75 -16.74 10.33 -7.98
CA VAL A 75 -17.97 9.55 -8.09
C VAL A 75 -19.20 10.39 -7.72
N ARG A 76 -19.12 11.22 -6.68
CA ARG A 76 -20.21 12.15 -6.33
C ARG A 76 -20.48 13.14 -7.47
N VAL A 77 -19.43 13.73 -8.04
CA VAL A 77 -19.57 14.63 -9.20
C VAL A 77 -20.19 13.90 -10.39
N ALA A 78 -19.77 12.66 -10.67
CA ALA A 78 -20.35 11.86 -11.74
C ALA A 78 -21.85 11.59 -11.50
N ILE A 79 -22.26 11.23 -10.28
CA ILE A 79 -23.68 11.01 -9.94
C ILE A 79 -24.51 12.27 -10.18
N GLU A 80 -23.97 13.45 -9.88
CA GLU A 80 -24.67 14.73 -10.06
C GLU A 80 -24.76 15.16 -11.53
N GLN A 81 -23.72 14.93 -12.32
CA GLN A 81 -23.61 15.48 -13.67
C GLN A 81 -24.01 14.52 -14.80
N LEU A 82 -23.81 13.21 -14.60
CA LEU A 82 -24.13 12.21 -15.64
C LEU A 82 -25.58 12.27 -16.15
N PRO A 83 -26.61 12.51 -15.31
CA PRO A 83 -28.00 12.57 -15.78
C PRO A 83 -28.29 13.63 -16.83
N GLU A 84 -27.43 14.66 -16.98
CA GLU A 84 -27.58 15.72 -17.97
C GLU A 84 -27.18 15.30 -19.39
N PHE A 85 -26.50 14.15 -19.52
CA PHE A 85 -26.02 13.61 -20.80
C PHE A 85 -26.90 12.47 -21.31
N ASP A 86 -26.80 12.17 -22.60
CA ASP A 86 -27.45 10.98 -23.16
C ASP A 86 -26.80 9.66 -22.68
N ALA A 87 -27.50 8.55 -22.91
CA ALA A 87 -27.07 7.24 -22.39
C ALA A 87 -25.72 6.77 -22.95
N GLU A 88 -25.39 7.12 -24.20
CA GLU A 88 -24.13 6.74 -24.83
C GLU A 88 -22.97 7.48 -24.16
N LEU A 89 -23.12 8.79 -23.98
CA LEU A 89 -22.12 9.61 -23.31
C LEU A 89 -21.99 9.26 -21.82
N GLN A 90 -23.09 8.93 -21.13
CA GLN A 90 -23.02 8.43 -19.75
C GLN A 90 -22.19 7.15 -19.63
N ALA A 91 -22.43 6.18 -20.51
CA ALA A 91 -21.66 4.94 -20.53
C ALA A 91 -20.17 5.19 -20.81
N GLN A 92 -19.87 6.08 -21.77
CA GLN A 92 -18.50 6.46 -22.09
C GLN A 92 -17.80 7.15 -20.90
N LEU A 93 -18.44 8.13 -20.26
CA LEU A 93 -17.87 8.85 -19.12
C LEU A 93 -17.63 7.95 -17.90
N THR A 94 -18.54 7.02 -17.61
CA THR A 94 -18.34 6.04 -16.53
C THR A 94 -17.22 5.05 -16.84
N GLN A 95 -17.05 4.65 -18.11
CA GLN A 95 -15.91 3.86 -18.57
C GLN A 95 -14.60 4.62 -18.39
N ASP A 96 -14.53 5.89 -18.82
CA ASP A 96 -13.34 6.72 -18.69
C ASP A 96 -12.97 6.95 -17.22
N LEU A 97 -13.96 7.16 -16.36
CA LEU A 97 -13.74 7.32 -14.92
C LEU A 97 -13.15 6.03 -14.29
N ALA A 98 -13.66 4.86 -14.68
CA ALA A 98 -13.11 3.58 -14.24
C ALA A 98 -11.68 3.35 -14.75
N ASP A 99 -11.40 3.69 -16.02
CA ASP A 99 -10.08 3.57 -16.64
C ASP A 99 -9.06 4.49 -15.94
N ILE A 100 -9.41 5.76 -15.71
CA ILE A 100 -8.58 6.76 -15.01
C ILE A 100 -8.24 6.28 -13.59
N TRP A 101 -9.23 5.84 -12.83
CA TRP A 101 -9.01 5.44 -11.44
C TRP A 101 -8.25 4.13 -11.31
N ALA A 102 -8.49 3.15 -12.20
CA ALA A 102 -7.70 1.92 -12.23
C ALA A 102 -6.22 2.19 -12.50
N GLN A 103 -5.91 3.07 -13.46
CA GLN A 103 -4.52 3.46 -13.74
C GLN A 103 -3.91 4.23 -12.56
N LYS A 104 -4.59 5.29 -12.10
CA LYS A 104 -4.07 6.18 -11.05
C LYS A 104 -3.80 5.45 -9.74
N ALA A 105 -4.70 4.56 -9.31
CA ALA A 105 -4.50 3.77 -8.10
C ALA A 105 -3.34 2.79 -8.25
N THR A 106 -3.26 2.09 -9.39
CA THR A 106 -2.17 1.14 -9.67
C THR A 106 -0.81 1.85 -9.68
N ASP A 107 -0.70 3.00 -10.35
CA ASP A 107 0.55 3.77 -10.39
C ASP A 107 0.91 4.34 -9.01
N SER A 108 -0.07 4.75 -8.22
CA SER A 108 0.15 5.24 -6.85
C SER A 108 0.62 4.13 -5.93
N TYR A 109 0.06 2.93 -6.05
CA TYR A 109 0.48 1.77 -5.28
C TYR A 109 1.83 1.21 -5.73
N ARG A 110 2.19 1.35 -7.01
CA ARG A 110 3.53 1.05 -7.51
C ARG A 110 4.57 1.93 -6.81
N ARG A 111 4.32 3.24 -6.76
CA ARG A 111 5.17 4.19 -6.01
C ARG A 111 5.19 3.91 -4.51
N LEU A 112 4.06 3.51 -3.93
CA LEU A 112 4.00 3.08 -2.53
C LEU A 112 4.86 1.85 -2.27
N ALA A 113 4.81 0.83 -3.15
CA ALA A 113 5.64 -0.36 -3.05
C ALA A 113 7.14 -0.02 -3.08
N GLU A 114 7.55 0.87 -3.99
CA GLU A 114 8.92 1.38 -4.06
C GLU A 114 9.31 2.15 -2.79
N PHE A 115 8.42 3.02 -2.30
CA PHE A 115 8.63 3.79 -1.09
C PHE A 115 8.78 2.92 0.16
N LEU A 116 7.87 1.95 0.37
CA LEU A 116 7.91 1.02 1.49
C LEU A 116 9.20 0.19 1.46
N PHE A 117 9.59 -0.28 0.27
CA PHE A 117 10.82 -1.03 0.11
C PHE A 117 12.03 -0.20 0.55
N VAL A 118 12.14 1.05 0.09
CA VAL A 118 13.26 1.94 0.45
C VAL A 118 13.23 2.32 1.93
N LYS A 119 12.05 2.60 2.50
CA LYS A 119 11.87 3.03 3.88
C LYS A 119 12.23 1.93 4.87
N PHE A 120 11.90 0.68 4.55
CA PHE A 120 12.01 -0.47 5.46
C PHE A 120 13.09 -1.49 5.06
N MET A 121 13.97 -1.15 4.12
CA MET A 121 15.06 -2.00 3.65
C MET A 121 15.95 -2.48 4.81
N ASP A 122 16.38 -3.73 4.76
CA ASP A 122 17.28 -4.37 5.73
C ASP A 122 16.80 -4.39 7.20
N GLY A 123 15.51 -4.15 7.46
CA GLY A 123 14.99 -4.10 8.83
C GLY A 123 15.07 -2.70 9.47
N ASN A 124 15.66 -1.74 8.77
CA ASN A 124 15.78 -0.36 9.24
C ASN A 124 14.49 0.42 8.99
N ILE A 125 14.35 1.59 9.61
CA ILE A 125 13.24 2.52 9.39
C ILE A 125 13.86 3.87 9.02
N LYS A 126 13.84 4.23 7.73
CA LYS A 126 14.32 5.53 7.27
C LYS A 126 13.33 6.63 7.66
N LYS A 127 13.86 7.78 8.06
CA LYS A 127 13.06 8.92 8.53
C LYS A 127 12.43 9.65 7.36
N THR A 128 11.16 10.00 7.54
CA THR A 128 10.36 10.74 6.56
C THR A 128 9.71 11.94 7.21
N ASP A 129 9.50 13.01 6.45
CA ASP A 129 8.67 14.13 6.88
C ASP A 129 7.17 13.76 6.88
N GLU A 130 6.31 14.72 7.25
CA GLU A 130 4.85 14.55 7.28
C GLU A 130 4.25 14.29 5.88
N ASN A 131 4.93 14.72 4.82
CA ASN A 131 4.51 14.51 3.44
C ASN A 131 4.96 13.15 2.88
N GLY A 132 5.82 12.44 3.60
CA GLY A 132 6.40 11.16 3.19
C GLY A 132 7.67 11.29 2.35
N ASN A 133 8.35 12.43 2.37
CA ASN A 133 9.66 12.59 1.75
C ASN A 133 10.76 12.09 2.69
N PHE A 134 11.78 11.40 2.14
CA PHE A 134 12.94 10.99 2.92
C PHE A 134 13.75 12.20 3.39
N ILE A 135 14.01 12.26 4.69
CA ILE A 135 14.79 13.35 5.29
C ILE A 135 16.27 13.14 4.96
N LYS A 136 16.91 14.23 4.50
CA LYS A 136 18.33 14.29 4.18
C LYS A 136 18.99 15.42 4.97
N ASP A 137 20.29 15.29 5.22
CA ASP A 137 21.09 16.36 5.81
C ASP A 137 21.43 17.46 4.79
N GLU A 138 22.16 18.50 5.23
CA GLU A 138 22.58 19.63 4.39
C GLU A 138 23.44 19.22 3.19
N TYR A 139 24.04 18.03 3.22
CA TYR A 139 24.86 17.48 2.15
C TYR A 139 24.09 16.53 1.22
N GLY A 140 22.78 16.34 1.46
CA GLY A 140 21.92 15.46 0.67
C GLY A 140 22.03 13.98 1.02
N THR A 141 22.67 13.63 2.13
CA THR A 141 22.80 12.25 2.62
C THR A 141 21.56 11.89 3.46
N PRO A 142 21.01 10.67 3.34
CA PRO A 142 19.91 10.23 4.20
C PRO A 142 20.31 10.31 5.68
N VAL A 143 19.43 10.89 6.51
CA VAL A 143 19.67 10.92 7.95
C VAL A 143 19.68 9.51 8.55
N TYR A 144 20.35 9.36 9.69
CA TYR A 144 20.51 8.07 10.35
C TYR A 144 19.14 7.41 10.64
N PRO A 145 18.94 6.15 10.22
CA PRO A 145 17.66 5.46 10.38
C PRO A 145 17.42 5.02 11.83
N ASP A 146 16.18 4.68 12.13
CA ASP A 146 15.83 4.03 13.39
C ASP A 146 15.85 2.50 13.20
N PHE A 147 16.21 1.77 14.26
CA PHE A 147 16.21 0.31 14.28
C PHE A 147 15.02 -0.17 15.11
N GLY A 148 13.90 -0.45 14.44
CA GLY A 148 12.63 -0.80 15.09
C GLY A 148 12.66 -2.12 15.88
N GLY A 149 13.65 -2.99 15.60
CA GLY A 149 13.73 -4.31 16.21
C GLY A 149 12.58 -5.22 15.79
N TYR A 150 12.31 -6.25 16.59
CA TYR A 150 11.17 -7.16 16.37
C TYR A 150 9.96 -6.68 17.18
N ASP A 151 8.86 -6.42 16.49
CA ASP A 151 7.65 -5.87 17.13
C ASP A 151 6.83 -6.93 17.88
N ASP A 152 7.17 -8.22 17.74
CA ASP A 152 6.39 -9.32 18.32
C ASP A 152 6.99 -9.80 19.65
N PRO A 153 6.35 -9.50 20.81
CA PRO A 153 6.82 -9.98 22.10
C PRO A 153 6.81 -11.52 22.18
N ARG A 154 6.03 -12.22 21.34
CA ARG A 154 6.08 -13.69 21.24
C ARG A 154 7.43 -14.17 20.74
N TYR A 155 8.08 -13.43 19.83
CA TYR A 155 9.41 -13.76 19.34
C TYR A 155 10.43 -13.76 20.49
N PHE A 156 10.50 -12.67 21.25
CA PHE A 156 11.39 -12.59 22.40
C PHE A 156 11.03 -13.59 23.51
N ARG A 157 9.73 -13.79 23.77
CA ARG A 157 9.28 -14.81 24.74
C ARG A 157 9.65 -16.23 24.31
N ASN A 158 9.59 -16.55 23.03
CA ASN A 158 9.99 -17.86 22.53
C ASN A 158 11.50 -18.07 22.66
N ILE A 159 12.33 -17.05 22.36
CA ILE A 159 13.77 -17.12 22.60
C ILE A 159 14.05 -17.44 24.06
N VAL A 160 13.43 -16.72 25.01
CA VAL A 160 13.60 -16.97 26.45
C VAL A 160 13.15 -18.38 26.83
N ARG A 161 12.04 -18.87 26.27
CA ARG A 161 11.55 -20.24 26.52
C ARG A 161 12.51 -21.31 26.01
N GLU A 162 13.04 -21.17 24.79
CA GLU A 162 13.91 -22.17 24.16
C GLU A 162 15.34 -22.15 24.72
N THR A 163 15.86 -20.97 25.06
CA THR A 163 17.23 -20.84 25.59
C THR A 163 17.33 -21.06 27.11
N GLY A 164 16.20 -21.13 27.81
CA GLY A 164 16.12 -21.39 29.24
C GLY A 164 16.97 -20.41 30.06
N ASP A 165 17.85 -20.93 30.90
CA ASP A 165 18.64 -20.12 31.83
C ASP A 165 19.88 -19.47 31.20
N ARG A 166 20.16 -19.73 29.91
CA ARG A 166 21.36 -19.24 29.22
C ARG A 166 21.44 -17.71 29.17
N LEU A 167 20.28 -17.03 29.11
CA LEU A 167 20.19 -15.57 29.04
C LEU A 167 19.99 -14.91 30.42
N ARG A 168 19.97 -15.68 31.52
CA ARG A 168 19.84 -15.12 32.86
C ARG A 168 21.14 -14.46 33.30
N VAL A 169 21.03 -13.28 33.91
CA VAL A 169 22.15 -12.64 34.61
C VAL A 169 22.54 -13.52 35.79
N ARG A 170 23.79 -13.97 35.83
CA ARG A 170 24.32 -14.73 36.95
C ARG A 170 24.90 -13.76 37.99
N PRO A 171 24.54 -13.89 39.28
CA PRO A 171 25.26 -13.18 40.32
C PRO A 171 26.72 -13.66 40.33
N ILE A 172 27.65 -12.72 40.29
CA ILE A 172 29.07 -12.98 40.48
C ILE A 172 29.33 -12.74 41.97
N GLU A 173 29.59 -13.80 42.71
CA GLU A 173 30.09 -13.68 44.08
C GLU A 173 31.61 -13.49 44.03
N TYR A 174 32.10 -12.43 44.66
CA TYR A 174 33.51 -12.14 44.88
C TYR A 174 33.99 -12.77 46.19
#